data_AF-A0AAV6M8R2-F1
#
_entry.id   AF-A0AAV6M8R2-F1
#
_cell.length_a   1.000
_cell.length_b   1.000
_cell.length_c   1.000
_cell.angle_alpha   90.00
_cell.angle_beta   90.00
_cell.angle_gamma   90.00
#
_symmetry.space_group_name_H-M   'P 1'
#
loop_
_entity.id
_entity.type
_entity.pdbx_description
1 polymer ?
#
loop_
_entity_poly.entity_id
_entity_poly.type
_entity_poly.pdbx_seq_one_letter_code
_entity_poly.pdbx_strand_id
1 'polypeptide(L)'
;MASLVSSSSSSSSSWVKSGFSSSMSECFSVNMDSGRNRVACSLHTPSIIQIPKRSQTAFRSPVKTTVPKPVPVSAPSVSEEWNFLQRAAAMALDAVEDALVSAEKKHSLPKTADPSVQIAGNFAPVPEQSVRKGLPVIGKVPECIRGVYVRNGANPLHEPVSGHHLFDGDGMVHAVEFTEDGGVSYACRFTETQRLVQERAYGRPVFPKAIGELHGHSGIARLLLFYARGLFGLVDHSHGIGVANAGLVYFNGQLLAMSEDDLPYEIRVTPAGDLKTVGRFDFDGQLKSTMIAHPKLDPVSGEMFALSYDVIQKPYLKYFKFSPEGKSHRTLKFPCFSQR
;
A
#
# COMPACT_ATOMS: atom_id res chain seq x y z
N MET A 1 1.08 -60.84 -34.79
CA MET A 1 2.48 -61.19 -34.44
C MET A 1 3.10 -59.92 -33.89
N ALA A 2 3.17 -59.74 -32.56
CA ALA A 2 4.24 -60.23 -31.67
C ALA A 2 5.61 -59.61 -32.04
N SER A 3 6.46 -59.11 -31.14
CA SER A 3 6.44 -58.94 -29.69
C SER A 3 7.65 -58.07 -29.31
N LEU A 4 7.51 -57.36 -28.17
CA LEU A 4 8.49 -57.08 -27.11
C LEU A 4 9.95 -57.51 -27.30
N VAL A 5 10.91 -56.64 -26.91
CA VAL A 5 11.95 -56.92 -25.88
C VAL A 5 12.44 -55.62 -25.22
N SER A 6 12.53 -55.66 -23.90
CA SER A 6 13.10 -54.72 -22.92
C SER A 6 14.55 -55.03 -22.53
N SER A 7 15.28 -54.05 -21.98
CA SER A 7 16.29 -54.13 -20.87
C SER A 7 17.30 -52.95 -21.03
N SER A 8 17.58 -52.02 -20.10
CA SER A 8 17.94 -51.99 -18.66
C SER A 8 19.42 -52.22 -18.36
N SER A 9 20.12 -51.17 -17.90
CA SER A 9 21.29 -51.11 -16.97
C SER A 9 22.08 -49.81 -17.23
N SER A 10 22.93 -49.23 -16.38
CA SER A 10 22.97 -48.89 -14.95
C SER A 10 24.37 -48.28 -14.70
N SER A 11 24.48 -47.25 -13.85
CA SER A 11 25.74 -46.71 -13.25
C SER A 11 26.68 -45.95 -14.22
N SER A 12 27.52 -44.97 -13.86
CA SER A 12 28.03 -44.50 -12.57
C SER A 12 28.58 -43.06 -12.71
N SER A 13 28.73 -42.40 -11.57
CA SER A 13 29.26 -41.05 -11.36
C SER A 13 30.78 -41.00 -11.15
N SER A 14 31.47 -40.00 -11.72
CA SER A 14 32.74 -39.44 -11.21
C SER A 14 33.06 -38.13 -11.96
N TRP A 15 32.93 -36.95 -11.35
CA TRP A 15 33.98 -36.21 -10.64
C TRP A 15 35.34 -36.17 -11.34
N VAL A 16 35.61 -35.08 -12.05
CA VAL A 16 36.95 -34.69 -12.53
C VAL A 16 37.46 -33.55 -11.65
N LYS A 17 38.57 -33.80 -10.95
CA LYS A 17 39.45 -32.78 -10.36
C LYS A 17 40.89 -33.06 -10.81
N SER A 18 41.53 -32.02 -11.35
CA SER A 18 42.97 -31.76 -11.29
C SER A 18 43.08 -30.21 -11.24
N GLY A 19 43.88 -29.55 -10.42
CA GLY A 19 45.02 -29.96 -9.62
C GLY A 19 46.14 -28.97 -9.90
N PHE A 20 46.25 -27.89 -9.12
CA PHE A 20 47.50 -27.14 -8.96
C PHE A 20 47.63 -26.69 -7.50
N SER A 21 48.82 -26.97 -6.95
CA SER A 21 49.23 -26.86 -5.56
C SER A 21 50.06 -25.59 -5.35
N SER A 22 49.91 -24.94 -4.19
CA SER A 22 51.05 -24.45 -3.40
C SER A 22 50.62 -24.07 -1.97
N SER A 23 50.97 -24.95 -1.03
CA SER A 23 51.49 -24.70 0.33
C SER A 23 51.25 -23.32 0.99
N MET A 24 50.54 -23.33 2.12
CA MET A 24 51.06 -22.75 3.38
C MET A 24 50.32 -23.38 4.57
N SER A 25 51.07 -24.12 5.37
CA SER A 25 50.64 -24.74 6.62
C SER A 25 50.87 -23.74 7.74
N GLU A 26 49.88 -23.48 8.59
CA GLU A 26 50.12 -23.16 9.99
C GLU A 26 48.89 -23.47 10.84
N CYS A 27 49.09 -24.36 11.82
CA CYS A 27 48.15 -24.78 12.84
C CYS A 27 47.70 -23.60 13.70
N PHE A 28 46.39 -23.52 13.99
CA PHE A 28 45.91 -22.74 15.13
C PHE A 28 45.09 -23.61 16.09
N SER A 29 45.60 -23.68 17.31
CA SER A 29 45.04 -24.33 18.49
C SER A 29 43.78 -23.57 18.95
N VAL A 30 42.74 -24.28 19.35
CA VAL A 30 41.50 -23.70 19.87
C VAL A 30 41.69 -23.44 21.37
N ASN A 31 41.73 -22.17 21.76
CA ASN A 31 41.64 -21.77 23.15
C ASN A 31 40.24 -21.16 23.38
N MET A 32 39.43 -21.80 24.23
CA MET A 32 38.14 -21.25 24.65
C MET A 32 38.41 -20.14 25.66
N ASP A 33 38.12 -18.90 25.27
CA ASP A 33 38.01 -17.78 26.22
C ASP A 33 36.62 -17.15 26.15
N SER A 34 36.04 -16.90 27.32
CA SER A 34 34.69 -16.39 27.50
C SER A 34 34.67 -14.89 27.30
N GLY A 35 34.04 -14.42 26.21
CA GLY A 35 33.87 -13.00 25.94
C GLY A 35 32.70 -12.73 25.00
N ARG A 36 31.78 -11.85 25.44
CA ARG A 36 30.58 -11.36 24.72
C ARG A 36 30.65 -11.42 23.18
N ASN A 37 29.78 -12.21 22.57
CA ASN A 37 29.52 -12.15 21.13
C ASN A 37 28.86 -10.80 20.75
N ARG A 38 29.63 -9.90 20.15
CA ARG A 38 29.09 -8.80 19.34
C ARG A 38 28.95 -9.29 17.90
N VAL A 39 27.70 -9.49 17.46
CA VAL A 39 27.40 -9.70 16.04
C VAL A 39 27.51 -8.35 15.34
N ALA A 40 28.54 -8.16 14.51
CA ALA A 40 28.66 -7.03 13.61
C ALA A 40 28.03 -7.40 12.25
N CYS A 41 26.99 -6.68 11.86
CA CYS A 41 26.35 -6.83 10.56
C CYS A 41 27.19 -6.07 9.51
N SER A 42 27.68 -6.75 8.47
CA SER A 42 28.41 -6.11 7.38
C SER A 42 27.42 -5.52 6.36
N LEU A 43 26.93 -4.32 6.63
CA LEU A 43 26.48 -3.41 5.57
C LEU A 43 27.75 -2.75 5.03
N HIS A 44 28.12 -3.02 3.78
CA HIS A 44 28.86 -2.15 2.85
C HIS A 44 29.33 -3.00 1.67
N THR A 45 28.51 -3.10 0.63
CA THR A 45 29.02 -3.32 -0.73
C THR A 45 29.51 -1.96 -1.26
N PRO A 46 30.73 -1.86 -1.83
CA PRO A 46 31.15 -0.62 -2.48
C PRO A 46 30.30 -0.40 -3.73
N SER A 47 29.74 0.80 -3.85
CA SER A 47 28.95 1.21 -5.03
C SER A 47 29.85 1.31 -6.25
N ILE A 48 29.68 0.42 -7.23
CA ILE A 48 30.39 0.46 -8.54
C ILE A 48 29.66 1.32 -9.59
N ILE A 49 28.61 2.05 -9.21
CA ILE A 49 27.90 2.95 -10.14
C ILE A 49 28.43 4.38 -9.96
N GLN A 50 29.35 4.77 -10.85
CA GLN A 50 29.69 6.18 -11.05
C GLN A 50 28.57 6.87 -11.85
N ILE A 51 27.72 7.63 -11.16
CA ILE A 51 26.78 8.55 -11.81
C ILE A 51 27.60 9.76 -12.31
N PRO A 52 27.57 10.11 -13.60
CA PRO A 52 28.27 11.29 -14.10
C PRO A 52 27.73 12.55 -13.44
N LYS A 53 28.61 13.39 -12.86
CA LYS A 53 28.24 14.72 -12.39
C LYS A 53 27.83 15.56 -13.60
N ARG A 54 26.53 15.79 -13.76
CA ARG A 54 25.97 16.69 -14.78
C ARG A 54 26.57 18.09 -14.59
N SER A 55 27.15 18.62 -15.66
CA SER A 55 27.68 19.98 -15.73
C SER A 55 26.58 20.98 -15.34
N GLN A 56 26.92 21.92 -14.44
CA GLN A 56 26.01 22.94 -13.93
C GLN A 56 25.59 23.89 -15.06
N THR A 57 24.50 23.54 -15.73
CA THR A 57 23.70 24.53 -16.46
C THR A 57 22.81 25.20 -15.44
N ALA A 58 22.93 26.53 -15.33
CA ALA A 58 22.24 27.35 -14.33
C ALA A 58 20.75 26.99 -14.25
N PHE A 59 20.33 26.48 -13.09
CA PHE A 59 18.92 26.36 -12.75
C PHE A 59 18.33 27.78 -12.77
N ARG A 60 17.47 28.06 -13.77
CA ARG A 60 16.55 29.19 -13.68
C ARG A 60 15.69 28.98 -12.43
N SER A 61 15.61 30.02 -11.60
CA SER A 61 14.74 30.06 -10.43
C SER A 61 13.32 29.59 -10.78
N PRO A 62 12.65 28.85 -9.88
CA PRO A 62 11.30 28.38 -10.15
C PRO A 62 10.39 29.59 -10.42
N VAL A 63 9.76 29.59 -11.59
CA VAL A 63 8.62 30.48 -11.86
C VAL A 63 7.60 30.20 -10.75
N LYS A 64 7.11 31.25 -10.08
CA LYS A 64 5.95 31.15 -9.20
C LYS A 64 4.77 30.66 -10.04
N THR A 65 4.59 29.35 -10.10
CA THR A 65 3.39 28.75 -10.68
C THR A 65 2.29 29.01 -9.67
N THR A 66 1.43 29.99 -9.96
CA THR A 66 0.12 30.07 -9.33
C THR A 66 -0.56 28.72 -9.54
N VAL A 67 -0.80 28.01 -8.44
CA VAL A 67 -1.58 26.77 -8.41
C VAL A 67 -2.93 27.08 -9.08
N PRO A 68 -3.24 26.50 -10.25
CA PRO A 68 -4.56 26.67 -10.83
C PRO A 68 -5.57 26.03 -9.87
N LYS A 69 -6.65 26.75 -9.55
CA LYS A 69 -7.80 26.15 -8.86
C LYS A 69 -8.18 24.86 -9.61
N PRO A 70 -8.39 23.73 -8.91
CA PRO A 70 -8.81 22.50 -9.56
C PRO A 70 -10.09 22.75 -10.34
N VAL A 71 -10.09 22.34 -11.61
CA VAL A 71 -11.31 22.28 -12.43
C VAL A 71 -12.18 21.20 -11.80
N PRO A 72 -13.46 21.47 -11.46
CA PRO A 72 -14.33 20.48 -10.88
C PRO A 72 -14.58 19.38 -11.91
N VAL A 73 -13.95 18.23 -11.71
CA VAL A 73 -14.38 16.99 -12.36
C VAL A 73 -15.70 16.64 -11.70
N SER A 74 -16.76 16.60 -12.50
CA SER A 74 -18.11 16.25 -12.06
C SER A 74 -18.11 14.85 -11.46
N ALA A 75 -18.04 14.78 -10.12
CA ALA A 75 -18.37 13.58 -9.37
C ALA A 75 -19.85 13.24 -9.64
N PRO A 76 -20.23 11.96 -9.67
CA PRO A 76 -21.64 11.60 -9.65
C PRO A 76 -22.26 12.22 -8.39
N SER A 77 -23.16 13.18 -8.60
CA SER A 77 -23.88 13.88 -7.55
C SER A 77 -24.92 12.94 -6.94
N VAL A 78 -24.53 12.16 -5.94
CA VAL A 78 -25.48 11.66 -4.96
C VAL A 78 -25.51 12.71 -3.85
N SER A 79 -26.16 13.85 -4.12
CA SER A 79 -26.61 14.71 -3.03
C SER A 79 -27.83 14.01 -2.43
N GLU A 80 -27.61 13.09 -1.51
CA GLU A 80 -28.68 12.71 -0.60
C GLU A 80 -29.04 13.97 0.19
N GLU A 81 -30.15 14.62 -0.17
CA GLU A 81 -30.63 15.75 0.59
C GLU A 81 -31.02 15.26 1.98
N TRP A 82 -30.13 15.48 2.96
CA TRP A 82 -30.40 15.15 4.34
C TRP A 82 -31.70 15.76 4.81
N ASN A 83 -32.45 14.99 5.60
CA ASN A 83 -33.65 15.51 6.26
C ASN A 83 -33.28 16.51 7.37
N PHE A 84 -34.30 17.20 7.90
CA PHE A 84 -34.09 18.24 8.92
C PHE A 84 -33.35 17.71 10.17
N LEU A 85 -33.69 16.50 10.63
CA LEU A 85 -33.05 15.89 11.79
C LEU A 85 -31.57 15.60 11.52
N GLN A 86 -31.24 15.05 10.35
CA GLN A 86 -29.87 14.77 9.93
C GLN A 86 -29.04 16.05 9.82
N ARG A 87 -29.60 17.13 9.25
CA ARG A 87 -28.94 18.43 9.18
C ARG A 87 -28.66 19.00 10.58
N ALA A 88 -29.64 18.96 11.47
CA ALA A 88 -29.48 19.42 12.84
C ALA A 88 -28.44 18.58 13.60
N ALA A 89 -28.46 17.26 13.44
CA ALA A 89 -27.47 16.36 14.03
C ALA A 89 -26.07 16.62 13.48
N ALA A 90 -25.91 16.80 12.17
CA ALA A 90 -24.63 17.14 11.56
C ALA A 90 -24.07 18.45 12.12
N MET A 91 -24.88 19.51 12.19
CA MET A 91 -24.46 20.80 12.77
C MET A 91 -24.02 20.66 14.23
N ALA A 92 -24.76 19.89 15.04
CA ALA A 92 -24.42 19.68 16.45
C ALA A 92 -23.12 18.86 16.61
N LEU A 93 -22.96 17.79 15.84
CA LEU A 93 -21.76 16.94 15.87
C LEU A 93 -20.52 17.69 15.35
N ASP A 94 -20.70 18.59 14.39
CA ASP A 94 -19.62 19.44 13.88
C ASP A 94 -19.17 20.46 14.92
N ALA A 95 -20.10 21.07 15.65
CA ALA A 95 -19.76 21.93 16.79
C ALA A 95 -18.99 21.17 17.89
N VAL A 96 -19.32 19.90 18.14
CA VAL A 96 -18.57 19.03 19.06
C VAL A 96 -17.17 18.73 18.54
N GLU A 97 -17.05 18.43 17.24
CA GLU A 97 -15.75 18.22 16.59
C GLU A 97 -14.85 19.45 16.67
N ASP A 98 -15.38 20.63 16.36
CA ASP A 98 -14.64 21.90 16.42
C ASP A 98 -14.14 22.21 17.84
N ALA A 99 -14.97 21.93 18.86
CA ALA A 99 -14.58 22.07 20.25
C ALA A 99 -13.47 21.07 20.63
N LEU A 100 -13.57 19.81 20.17
CA LEU A 100 -12.56 18.79 20.38
C LEU A 100 -11.22 19.18 19.72
N VAL A 101 -11.25 19.56 18.44
CA VAL A 101 -10.08 20.05 17.69
C VAL A 101 -9.45 21.25 18.40
N SER A 102 -10.26 22.19 18.88
CA SER A 102 -9.78 23.37 19.61
C SER A 102 -9.12 23.02 20.94
N ALA A 103 -9.60 21.98 21.63
CA ALA A 103 -8.98 21.48 22.84
C ALA A 103 -7.67 20.71 22.56
N GLU A 104 -7.63 19.92 21.49
CA GLU A 104 -6.43 19.19 21.04
C GLU A 104 -5.31 20.15 20.67
N LYS A 105 -5.60 21.24 19.96
CA LYS A 105 -4.63 22.28 19.57
C LYS A 105 -3.91 22.96 20.74
N LYS A 106 -4.42 22.84 21.98
CA LYS A 106 -3.74 23.33 23.18
C LYS A 106 -2.51 22.50 23.57
N HIS A 107 -2.40 21.29 23.04
CA HIS A 107 -1.30 20.37 23.28
C HIS A 107 -0.52 20.18 21.98
N SER A 108 0.82 20.18 22.05
CA SER A 108 1.63 19.87 20.87
C SER A 108 1.48 18.41 20.49
N LEU A 109 1.32 18.15 19.19
CA LEU A 109 1.30 16.78 18.67
C LEU A 109 2.71 16.17 18.74
N PRO A 110 2.83 14.85 18.99
CA PRO A 110 4.10 14.17 18.82
C PRO A 110 4.50 14.20 17.33
N LYS A 111 5.80 14.21 17.04
CA LYS A 111 6.30 14.27 15.65
C LYS A 111 5.76 13.16 14.74
N THR A 112 5.37 12.03 15.30
CA THR A 112 4.77 10.89 14.59
C THR A 112 3.34 11.16 14.13
N ALA A 113 2.62 12.11 14.75
CA ALA A 113 1.26 12.47 14.39
C ALA A 113 1.13 13.94 13.97
N ASP A 114 2.21 14.72 13.98
CA ASP A 114 2.19 16.11 13.55
C ASP A 114 2.22 16.20 12.00
N PRO A 115 1.17 16.69 11.33
CA PRO A 115 1.14 16.80 9.87
C PRO A 115 2.29 17.65 9.33
N SER A 116 2.71 18.70 10.05
CA SER A 116 3.82 19.57 9.62
C SER A 116 5.15 18.84 9.50
N VAL A 117 5.27 17.66 10.13
CA VAL A 117 6.39 16.73 10.00
C VAL A 117 6.06 15.60 9.03
N GLN A 118 4.90 14.96 9.18
CA GLN A 118 4.54 13.72 8.50
C GLN A 118 4.30 13.89 6.99
N ILE A 119 3.80 15.05 6.57
CA ILE A 119 3.55 15.39 5.16
C ILE A 119 4.46 16.51 4.66
N ALA A 120 5.62 16.71 5.30
CA ALA A 120 6.58 17.72 4.90
C ALA A 120 7.32 17.35 3.60
N GLY A 121 7.67 18.35 2.80
CA GLY A 121 8.50 18.18 1.61
C GLY A 121 7.88 17.24 0.58
N ASN A 122 8.62 16.22 0.15
CA ASN A 122 8.17 15.28 -0.87
C ASN A 122 7.15 14.23 -0.36
N PHE A 123 6.81 14.27 0.93
CA PHE A 123 5.70 13.49 1.50
C PHE A 123 4.35 14.22 1.41
N ALA A 124 4.35 15.48 0.97
CA ALA A 124 3.12 16.24 0.77
C ALA A 124 2.25 15.58 -0.32
N PRO A 125 0.91 15.65 -0.18
CA PRO A 125 0.00 15.10 -1.18
C PRO A 125 0.14 15.83 -2.52
N VAL A 126 -0.13 15.12 -3.60
CA VAL A 126 -0.18 15.64 -4.96
C VAL A 126 -1.59 15.45 -5.55
N PRO A 127 -2.01 16.30 -6.50
CA PRO A 127 -3.27 16.11 -7.20
C PRO A 127 -3.19 14.95 -8.19
N GLU A 128 -4.35 14.44 -8.59
CA GLU A 128 -4.43 13.49 -9.71
C GLU A 128 -3.86 14.09 -10.99
N GLN A 129 -3.34 13.21 -11.84
CA GLN A 129 -2.91 13.57 -13.20
C GLN A 129 -3.55 12.58 -14.16
N SER A 130 -4.36 13.13 -15.07
CA SER A 130 -4.84 12.38 -16.23
C SER A 130 -3.67 11.91 -17.09
N VAL A 131 -3.93 10.93 -17.95
CA VAL A 131 -2.89 10.30 -18.77
C VAL A 131 -2.09 11.35 -19.55
N ARG A 132 -0.79 11.40 -19.27
CA ARG A 132 0.17 12.17 -20.03
C ARG A 132 1.01 11.23 -20.88
N LYS A 133 0.76 11.22 -22.18
CA LYS A 133 1.52 10.45 -23.17
C LYS A 133 2.77 11.19 -23.63
N GLY A 134 3.72 10.46 -24.20
CA GLY A 134 4.92 11.03 -24.83
C GLY A 134 5.84 11.72 -23.83
N LEU A 135 6.08 11.10 -22.67
CA LEU A 135 7.01 11.66 -21.69
C LEU A 135 8.42 11.77 -22.29
N PRO A 136 9.16 12.85 -22.00
CA PRO A 136 10.51 13.03 -22.52
C PRO A 136 11.46 11.98 -21.92
N VAL A 137 12.13 11.23 -22.79
CA VAL A 137 13.13 10.22 -22.41
C VAL A 137 14.52 10.75 -22.73
N ILE A 138 15.42 10.68 -21.76
CA ILE A 138 16.87 10.91 -21.96
C ILE A 138 17.55 9.54 -21.99
N GLY A 139 18.22 9.21 -23.10
CA GLY A 139 18.74 7.86 -23.36
C GLY A 139 17.77 7.03 -24.20
N LYS A 140 17.76 5.70 -24.02
CA LYS A 140 16.88 4.78 -24.74
C LYS A 140 16.23 3.80 -23.75
N VAL A 141 14.90 3.69 -23.78
CA VAL A 141 14.18 2.63 -23.08
C VAL A 141 14.50 1.29 -23.76
N PRO A 142 14.94 0.24 -23.03
CA PRO A 142 15.19 -1.07 -23.60
C PRO A 142 13.93 -1.67 -24.25
N GLU A 143 14.06 -2.17 -25.49
CA GLU A 143 12.94 -2.70 -26.30
C GLU A 143 12.25 -3.91 -25.66
N CYS A 144 12.91 -4.60 -24.72
CA CYS A 144 12.33 -5.73 -24.00
C CYS A 144 11.38 -5.31 -22.88
N ILE A 145 11.40 -4.05 -22.43
CA ILE A 145 10.54 -3.56 -21.35
C ILE A 145 9.17 -3.23 -21.93
N ARG A 146 8.18 -4.03 -21.56
CA ARG A 146 6.77 -3.82 -21.91
C ARG A 146 5.92 -4.07 -20.67
N GLY A 147 4.96 -3.19 -20.42
CA GLY A 147 4.04 -3.29 -19.28
C GLY A 147 3.95 -2.01 -18.49
N VAL A 148 3.48 -2.13 -17.25
CA VAL A 148 3.13 -0.99 -16.41
C VAL A 148 3.85 -1.10 -15.07
N TYR A 149 4.65 -0.11 -14.74
CA TYR A 149 5.14 0.08 -13.38
C TYR A 149 4.08 0.80 -12.57
N VAL A 150 3.58 0.16 -11.52
CA VAL A 150 2.59 0.75 -10.62
C VAL A 150 3.14 0.90 -9.21
N ARG A 151 2.81 2.00 -8.55
CA ARG A 151 3.22 2.28 -7.18
C ARG A 151 2.08 2.92 -6.40
N ASN A 152 1.77 2.35 -5.25
CA ASN A 152 0.80 2.90 -4.29
C ASN A 152 1.51 3.76 -3.23
N GLY A 153 0.75 4.57 -2.53
CA GLY A 153 1.23 5.38 -1.41
C GLY A 153 0.10 6.17 -0.76
N ALA A 154 0.40 6.69 0.43
CA ALA A 154 -0.50 7.58 1.15
C ALA A 154 -0.44 9.00 0.56
N ASN A 155 -1.60 9.57 0.31
CA ASN A 155 -1.78 10.88 -0.30
C ASN A 155 -3.10 11.46 0.23
N PRO A 156 -3.16 12.09 1.41
CA PRO A 156 -4.43 12.59 1.95
C PRO A 156 -5.09 13.58 0.97
N LEU A 157 -6.35 13.32 0.58
CA LEU A 157 -7.10 14.20 -0.33
C LEU A 157 -7.39 15.56 0.31
N HIS A 158 -7.83 15.51 1.57
CA HIS A 158 -8.13 16.70 2.36
C HIS A 158 -7.03 16.93 3.39
N GLU A 159 -6.71 18.20 3.63
CA GLU A 159 -5.74 18.59 4.64
C GLU A 159 -6.17 18.06 6.03
N PRO A 160 -5.28 17.40 6.78
CA PRO A 160 -5.63 16.89 8.11
C PRO A 160 -5.98 18.02 9.09
N VAL A 161 -7.11 17.88 9.78
CA VAL A 161 -7.59 18.87 10.75
C VAL A 161 -6.84 18.77 12.10
N SER A 162 -6.31 17.59 12.40
CA SER A 162 -5.64 17.21 13.65
C SER A 162 -4.51 16.20 13.36
N GLY A 163 -4.19 15.33 14.33
CA GLY A 163 -3.12 14.36 14.20
C GLY A 163 -3.22 13.51 12.93
N HIS A 164 -2.10 13.37 12.23
CA HIS A 164 -1.98 12.60 11.00
C HIS A 164 -0.61 11.95 10.95
N HIS A 165 -0.57 10.63 10.89
CA HIS A 165 0.64 9.89 10.56
C HIS A 165 0.71 9.67 9.05
N LEU A 166 1.92 9.54 8.49
CA LEU A 166 2.14 9.28 7.06
C LEU A 166 1.27 8.15 6.49
N PHE A 167 1.00 7.10 7.27
CA PHE A 167 0.21 5.93 6.85
C PHE A 167 -1.30 6.13 6.89
N ASP A 168 -1.80 7.25 7.42
CA ASP A 168 -3.25 7.53 7.51
C ASP A 168 -3.81 8.18 6.23
N GLY A 169 -2.96 8.50 5.25
CA GLY A 169 -3.37 9.16 4.01
C GLY A 169 -4.11 8.23 3.05
N ASP A 170 -4.97 8.80 2.21
CA ASP A 170 -5.74 8.06 1.22
C ASP A 170 -4.83 7.39 0.18
N GLY A 171 -5.19 6.22 -0.32
CA GLY A 171 -4.41 5.51 -1.33
C GLY A 171 -4.44 6.21 -2.67
N MET A 172 -3.26 6.53 -3.21
CA MET A 172 -3.10 7.00 -4.58
C MET A 172 -2.11 6.12 -5.35
N VAL A 173 -2.54 5.64 -6.50
CA VAL A 173 -1.74 4.80 -7.38
C VAL A 173 -1.17 5.64 -8.51
N HIS A 174 0.13 5.52 -8.72
CA HIS A 174 0.85 6.04 -9.87
C HIS A 174 1.10 4.89 -10.85
N ALA A 175 0.91 5.15 -12.15
CA ALA A 175 1.23 4.23 -13.22
C ALA A 175 2.18 4.88 -14.22
N VAL A 176 3.22 4.15 -14.61
CA VAL A 176 4.09 4.45 -15.76
C VAL A 176 3.99 3.28 -16.72
N GLU A 177 3.43 3.53 -17.90
CA GLU A 177 3.27 2.52 -18.94
C GLU A 177 4.38 2.65 -19.99
N PHE A 178 4.93 1.51 -20.38
CA PHE A 178 5.90 1.36 -21.47
C PHE A 178 5.23 0.62 -22.62
N THR A 179 4.99 1.33 -23.72
CA THR A 179 4.26 0.83 -24.89
C THR A 179 5.21 0.20 -25.92
N GLU A 180 4.68 -0.67 -26.79
CA GLU A 180 5.50 -1.42 -27.75
C GLU A 180 6.22 -0.54 -28.78
N ASP A 181 5.69 0.64 -29.06
CA ASP A 181 6.28 1.66 -29.94
C ASP A 181 7.38 2.49 -29.24
N GLY A 182 7.79 2.11 -28.02
CA GLY A 182 8.80 2.82 -27.23
C GLY A 182 8.27 4.07 -26.52
N GLY A 183 6.95 4.30 -26.56
CA GLY A 183 6.28 5.37 -25.84
C GLY A 183 6.28 5.15 -24.32
N VAL A 184 6.23 6.26 -23.58
CA VAL A 184 6.07 6.25 -22.13
C VAL A 184 4.91 7.16 -21.75
N SER A 185 3.99 6.66 -20.93
CA SER A 185 2.87 7.42 -20.40
C SER A 185 2.87 7.42 -18.87
N TYR A 186 2.25 8.42 -18.26
CA TYR A 186 2.07 8.52 -16.81
C TYR A 186 0.66 8.95 -16.44
N ALA A 187 0.11 8.36 -15.38
CA ALA A 187 -1.11 8.79 -14.73
C ALA A 187 -1.01 8.56 -13.21
N CYS A 188 -1.77 9.32 -12.44
CA CYS A 188 -2.00 8.99 -11.03
C CYS A 188 -3.43 9.28 -10.62
N ARG A 189 -4.04 8.32 -9.92
CA ARG A 189 -5.44 8.36 -9.47
C ARG A 189 -5.55 7.88 -8.05
N PHE A 190 -6.51 8.43 -7.33
CA PHE A 190 -6.92 7.88 -6.05
C PHE A 190 -7.60 6.52 -6.25
N THR A 191 -7.41 5.64 -5.27
CA THR A 191 -8.30 4.50 -5.11
C THR A 191 -9.63 5.03 -4.54
N GLU A 192 -10.73 4.82 -5.24
CA GLU A 192 -12.06 5.27 -4.85
C GLU A 192 -12.60 4.37 -3.73
N THR A 193 -12.01 4.51 -2.53
CA THR A 193 -12.45 3.79 -1.34
C THR A 193 -13.79 4.33 -0.84
N GLN A 194 -14.55 3.51 -0.11
CA GLN A 194 -15.81 3.94 0.50
C GLN A 194 -15.63 5.16 1.40
N ARG A 195 -14.49 5.22 2.11
CA ARG A 195 -14.05 6.38 2.86
C ARG A 195 -13.87 7.62 1.98
N LEU A 196 -13.05 7.51 0.93
CA LEU A 196 -12.67 8.65 0.10
C LEU A 196 -13.87 9.26 -0.64
N VAL A 197 -14.74 8.41 -1.17
CA VAL A 197 -15.96 8.85 -1.88
C VAL A 197 -16.84 9.69 -0.96
N GLN A 198 -17.01 9.26 0.30
CA GLN A 198 -17.78 9.99 1.29
C GLN A 198 -17.07 11.29 1.72
N GLU A 199 -15.77 11.26 2.04
CA GLU A 199 -15.01 12.48 2.41
C GLU A 199 -15.03 13.52 1.28
N ARG A 200 -14.97 13.08 0.01
CA ARG A 200 -15.10 13.97 -1.16
C ARG A 200 -16.48 14.61 -1.26
N ALA A 201 -17.55 13.85 -1.00
CA ALA A 201 -18.92 14.39 -0.97
C ALA A 201 -19.11 15.41 0.17
N TYR A 202 -18.46 15.16 1.31
CA TYR A 202 -18.42 16.08 2.45
C TYR A 202 -17.52 17.31 2.23
N GLY A 203 -16.51 17.20 1.37
CA GLY A 203 -15.51 18.24 1.14
C GLY A 203 -14.49 18.39 2.28
N ARG A 204 -14.43 17.44 3.22
CA ARG A 204 -13.54 17.47 4.39
C ARG A 204 -13.31 16.06 4.97
N PRO A 205 -12.27 15.86 5.81
CA PRO A 205 -12.09 14.60 6.51
C PRO A 205 -13.24 14.35 7.49
N VAL A 206 -13.80 13.13 7.52
CA VAL A 206 -14.84 12.73 8.47
C VAL A 206 -14.58 11.36 9.11
N PHE A 207 -13.72 10.53 8.50
CA PHE A 207 -13.29 9.26 9.06
C PHE A 207 -12.05 9.46 9.92
N PRO A 208 -12.01 8.87 11.12
CA PRO A 208 -10.87 9.02 12.01
C PRO A 208 -9.59 8.48 11.38
N LYS A 209 -8.44 9.04 11.78
CA LYS A 209 -7.11 8.58 11.38
C LYS A 209 -6.62 7.49 12.33
N ALA A 210 -6.28 6.31 11.78
CA ALA A 210 -6.01 5.11 12.55
C ALA A 210 -4.84 5.29 13.53
N ILE A 211 -3.75 5.93 13.09
CA ILE A 211 -2.57 6.17 13.94
C ILE A 211 -2.61 7.58 14.51
N GLY A 212 -2.78 8.59 13.66
CA GLY A 212 -2.68 10.00 14.05
C GLY A 212 -3.72 10.47 15.07
N GLU A 213 -4.91 9.85 15.11
CA GLU A 213 -6.00 10.23 16.01
C GLU A 213 -6.35 9.13 17.00
N LEU A 214 -6.56 7.89 16.55
CA LEU A 214 -7.07 6.82 17.43
C LEU A 214 -6.04 6.33 18.46
N HIS A 215 -4.74 6.50 18.22
CA HIS A 215 -3.69 6.20 19.20
C HIS A 215 -3.39 7.38 20.16
N GLY A 216 -4.04 8.53 19.97
CA GLY A 216 -3.91 9.71 20.82
C GLY A 216 -4.89 9.72 22.00
N HIS A 217 -4.70 10.67 22.93
CA HIS A 217 -5.57 10.82 24.11
C HIS A 217 -7.04 11.13 23.78
N SER A 218 -7.32 11.67 22.58
CA SER A 218 -8.67 11.95 22.08
C SER A 218 -9.27 10.84 21.22
N GLY A 219 -8.55 9.74 21.01
CA GLY A 219 -8.95 8.67 20.08
C GLY A 219 -10.34 8.09 20.37
N ILE A 220 -10.68 7.88 21.65
CA ILE A 220 -12.01 7.39 22.06
C ILE A 220 -13.10 8.42 21.72
N ALA A 221 -12.86 9.71 21.94
CA ALA A 221 -13.82 10.76 21.62
C ALA A 221 -14.05 10.87 20.10
N ARG A 222 -12.98 10.77 19.31
CA ARG A 222 -13.04 10.72 17.84
C ARG A 222 -13.83 9.51 17.34
N LEU A 223 -13.61 8.34 17.95
CA LEU A 223 -14.34 7.13 17.60
C LEU A 223 -15.83 7.23 17.95
N LEU A 224 -16.18 7.77 19.13
CA LEU A 224 -17.57 8.01 19.51
C LEU A 224 -18.27 9.01 18.58
N LEU A 225 -17.58 10.09 18.20
CA LEU A 225 -18.09 11.07 17.24
C LEU A 225 -18.37 10.42 15.87
N PHE A 226 -17.45 9.58 15.40
CA PHE A 226 -17.60 8.84 14.15
C PHE A 226 -18.81 7.90 14.18
N TYR A 227 -18.97 7.08 15.22
CA TYR A 227 -20.15 6.21 15.35
C TYR A 227 -21.45 6.98 15.56
N ALA A 228 -21.41 8.12 16.24
CA ALA A 228 -22.58 9.01 16.34
C ALA A 228 -23.02 9.51 14.95
N ARG A 229 -22.08 9.92 14.10
CA ARG A 229 -22.37 10.25 12.69
C ARG A 229 -23.00 9.06 11.95
N GLY A 230 -22.48 7.85 12.17
CA GLY A 230 -23.06 6.62 11.62
C GLY A 230 -24.51 6.38 12.05
N LEU A 231 -24.83 6.56 13.33
CA LEU A 231 -26.19 6.39 13.88
C LEU A 231 -27.22 7.36 13.26
N PHE A 232 -26.79 8.55 12.85
CA PHE A 232 -27.65 9.51 12.15
C PHE A 232 -27.66 9.32 10.63
N GLY A 233 -27.00 8.29 10.10
CA GLY A 233 -26.90 8.05 8.65
C GLY A 233 -26.14 9.16 7.91
N LEU A 234 -25.22 9.83 8.61
CA LEU A 234 -24.38 10.88 8.05
C LEU A 234 -23.17 10.26 7.33
N VAL A 235 -22.60 9.20 7.92
CA VAL A 235 -21.48 8.44 7.36
C VAL A 235 -21.83 6.96 7.34
N ASP A 236 -21.56 6.27 6.23
CA ASP A 236 -21.70 4.82 6.14
C ASP A 236 -20.34 4.15 6.37
N HIS A 237 -20.23 3.43 7.49
CA HIS A 237 -19.06 2.65 7.85
C HIS A 237 -19.24 1.14 7.63
N SER A 238 -20.40 0.69 7.10
CA SER A 238 -20.73 -0.73 6.93
C SER A 238 -19.96 -1.38 5.78
N HIS A 239 -19.52 -0.60 4.81
CA HIS A 239 -18.81 -1.06 3.61
C HIS A 239 -17.29 -0.90 3.68
N GLY A 240 -16.73 -0.79 4.88
CA GLY A 240 -15.29 -0.65 5.11
C GLY A 240 -14.86 0.81 5.28
N ILE A 241 -13.77 1.00 6.01
CA ILE A 241 -13.22 2.32 6.38
C ILE A 241 -11.76 2.49 5.95
N GLY A 242 -11.21 1.52 5.21
CA GLY A 242 -9.81 1.48 4.83
C GLY A 242 -9.41 2.52 3.81
N VAL A 243 -8.10 2.78 3.75
CA VAL A 243 -7.49 3.78 2.87
C VAL A 243 -6.83 3.17 1.64
N ALA A 244 -6.64 1.85 1.57
CA ALA A 244 -6.07 1.12 0.43
C ALA A 244 -4.71 1.68 -0.08
N ASN A 245 -3.82 2.06 0.83
CA ASN A 245 -2.54 2.73 0.53
C ASN A 245 -1.28 1.82 0.72
N ALA A 246 -1.46 0.59 1.23
CA ALA A 246 -0.40 -0.21 1.83
C ALA A 246 0.29 -1.19 0.85
N GLY A 247 0.27 -0.88 -0.45
CA GLY A 247 0.90 -1.68 -1.49
C GLY A 247 -0.07 -2.19 -2.56
N LEU A 248 0.45 -3.01 -3.47
CA LEU A 248 -0.25 -3.57 -4.61
C LEU A 248 0.17 -5.02 -4.83
N VAL A 249 -0.76 -5.86 -5.29
CA VAL A 249 -0.47 -7.20 -5.82
C VAL A 249 -1.20 -7.39 -7.14
N TYR A 250 -0.57 -8.06 -8.10
CA TYR A 250 -1.22 -8.49 -9.33
C TYR A 250 -1.51 -9.98 -9.24
N PHE A 251 -2.79 -10.36 -9.24
CA PHE A 251 -3.24 -11.73 -9.02
C PHE A 251 -4.49 -12.00 -9.84
N ASN A 252 -4.56 -13.17 -10.49
CA ASN A 252 -5.71 -13.58 -11.32
C ASN A 252 -6.17 -12.52 -12.34
N GLY A 253 -5.22 -11.82 -12.98
CA GLY A 253 -5.51 -10.75 -13.95
C GLY A 253 -6.01 -9.43 -13.35
N GLN A 254 -6.03 -9.31 -12.01
CA GLN A 254 -6.51 -8.14 -11.29
C GLN A 254 -5.36 -7.48 -10.52
N LEU A 255 -5.30 -6.14 -10.59
CA LEU A 255 -4.42 -5.35 -9.74
C LEU A 255 -5.20 -4.96 -8.49
N LEU A 256 -4.71 -5.38 -7.32
CA LEU A 256 -5.37 -5.16 -6.04
C LEU A 256 -4.58 -4.14 -5.23
N ALA A 257 -5.19 -3.01 -4.90
CA ALA A 257 -4.70 -2.05 -3.91
C ALA A 257 -5.02 -2.56 -2.51
N MET A 258 -3.97 -2.72 -1.71
CA MET A 258 -4.05 -3.37 -0.42
C MET A 258 -4.38 -2.37 0.69
N SER A 259 -5.28 -2.76 1.60
CA SER A 259 -5.54 -2.05 2.86
C SER A 259 -5.24 -3.00 4.01
N GLU A 260 -4.59 -2.51 5.06
CA GLU A 260 -4.21 -3.33 6.23
C GLU A 260 -5.45 -3.68 7.10
N ASP A 261 -6.43 -2.79 7.11
CA ASP A 261 -7.62 -2.79 7.98
C ASP A 261 -8.93 -2.98 7.21
N ASP A 262 -8.85 -3.28 5.91
CA ASP A 262 -10.01 -3.45 5.03
C ASP A 262 -9.74 -4.55 3.98
N LEU A 263 -10.74 -4.90 3.19
CA LEU A 263 -10.58 -5.68 1.98
C LEU A 263 -9.76 -4.90 0.94
N PRO A 264 -9.03 -5.58 0.05
CA PRO A 264 -8.36 -4.92 -1.07
C PRO A 264 -9.39 -4.27 -2.01
N TYR A 265 -8.93 -3.34 -2.84
CA TYR A 265 -9.71 -2.72 -3.91
C TYR A 265 -9.12 -3.12 -5.26
N GLU A 266 -9.96 -3.60 -6.18
CA GLU A 266 -9.54 -3.85 -7.56
C GLU A 266 -9.37 -2.51 -8.29
N ILE A 267 -8.22 -2.36 -8.93
CA ILE A 267 -7.90 -1.26 -9.84
C ILE A 267 -7.65 -1.85 -11.21
N ARG A 268 -8.21 -1.20 -12.24
CA ARG A 268 -7.98 -1.54 -13.64
C ARG A 268 -7.09 -0.49 -14.27
N VAL A 269 -5.99 -0.92 -14.87
CA VAL A 269 -5.27 -0.10 -15.84
C VAL A 269 -6.06 -0.16 -17.15
N THR A 270 -6.53 1.00 -17.61
CA THR A 270 -7.31 1.12 -18.84
C THR A 270 -6.41 1.01 -20.08
N PRO A 271 -6.93 0.64 -21.26
CA PRO A 271 -6.15 0.64 -22.50
C PRO A 271 -5.58 2.01 -22.89
N ALA A 272 -6.10 3.10 -22.29
CA ALA A 272 -5.60 4.45 -22.52
C ALA A 272 -4.39 4.81 -21.63
N GLY A 273 -4.02 3.95 -20.66
CA GLY A 273 -2.98 4.21 -19.65
C GLY A 273 -3.50 4.86 -18.36
N ASP A 274 -4.82 5.07 -18.23
CA ASP A 274 -5.44 5.62 -17.00
C ASP A 274 -5.74 4.52 -15.97
N LEU A 275 -5.99 4.90 -14.73
CA LEU A 275 -6.35 4.00 -13.63
C LEU A 275 -7.83 4.17 -13.28
N LYS A 276 -8.55 3.06 -13.10
CA LYS A 276 -9.94 3.08 -12.68
C LYS A 276 -10.16 2.12 -11.51
N THR A 277 -10.68 2.61 -10.41
CA THR A 277 -11.15 1.75 -9.31
C THR A 277 -12.39 0.99 -9.77
N VAL A 278 -12.34 -0.34 -9.70
CA VAL A 278 -13.47 -1.23 -10.01
C VAL A 278 -14.37 -1.38 -8.79
N GLY A 279 -13.77 -1.58 -7.61
CA GLY A 279 -14.49 -1.66 -6.36
C GLY A 279 -13.74 -2.42 -5.29
N ARG A 280 -14.37 -2.56 -4.11
CA ARG A 280 -13.89 -3.38 -3.00
C ARG A 280 -13.96 -4.86 -3.39
N PHE A 281 -12.89 -5.61 -3.15
CA PHE A 281 -12.69 -6.95 -3.69
C PHE A 281 -12.66 -8.01 -2.58
N ASP A 282 -13.66 -8.88 -2.57
CA ASP A 282 -13.90 -9.90 -1.53
C ASP A 282 -13.65 -11.35 -2.00
N PHE A 283 -13.00 -11.51 -3.16
CA PHE A 283 -12.74 -12.81 -3.79
C PHE A 283 -14.04 -13.61 -4.01
N ASP A 284 -15.06 -13.02 -4.63
CA ASP A 284 -16.37 -13.63 -4.85
C ASP A 284 -17.04 -14.07 -3.54
N GLY A 285 -16.98 -13.21 -2.52
CA GLY A 285 -17.52 -13.46 -1.18
C GLY A 285 -16.76 -14.50 -0.34
N GLN A 286 -15.62 -15.01 -0.83
CA GLN A 286 -14.81 -16.00 -0.11
C GLN A 286 -14.03 -15.37 1.06
N LEU A 287 -13.65 -14.09 0.93
CA LEU A 287 -12.91 -13.36 1.95
C LEU A 287 -13.85 -12.54 2.83
N LYS A 288 -14.14 -13.07 4.03
CA LYS A 288 -15.05 -12.45 5.01
C LYS A 288 -14.36 -11.64 6.10
N SER A 289 -13.04 -11.53 6.04
CA SER A 289 -12.22 -10.77 7.00
C SER A 289 -11.16 -9.99 6.26
N THR A 290 -10.54 -9.01 6.92
CA THR A 290 -9.37 -8.30 6.40
C THR A 290 -8.24 -9.28 6.07
N MET A 291 -7.30 -8.87 5.23
CA MET A 291 -6.04 -9.58 5.04
C MET A 291 -4.88 -8.60 5.19
N ILE A 292 -3.70 -9.08 5.54
CA ILE A 292 -2.49 -8.24 5.57
C ILE A 292 -2.23 -7.63 4.20
N ALA A 293 -1.60 -6.45 4.16
CA ALA A 293 -1.31 -5.78 2.90
C ALA A 293 -0.17 -6.43 2.07
N HIS A 294 0.44 -7.50 2.56
CA HIS A 294 1.60 -8.15 1.96
C HIS A 294 1.41 -9.65 1.67
N PRO A 295 0.39 -10.04 0.88
CA PRO A 295 0.28 -11.40 0.39
C PRO A 295 1.49 -11.77 -0.47
N LYS A 296 1.77 -13.07 -0.59
CA LYS A 296 2.88 -13.62 -1.36
C LYS A 296 2.35 -14.51 -2.47
N LEU A 297 2.77 -14.25 -3.70
CA LEU A 297 2.49 -15.09 -4.85
C LEU A 297 3.65 -16.08 -5.02
N ASP A 298 3.34 -17.37 -5.09
CA ASP A 298 4.35 -18.38 -5.43
C ASP A 298 4.58 -18.39 -6.95
N PRO A 299 5.82 -18.15 -7.41
CA PRO A 299 6.13 -18.07 -8.83
C PRO A 299 6.02 -19.42 -9.57
N VAL A 300 6.03 -20.55 -8.86
CA VAL A 300 5.94 -21.89 -9.45
C VAL A 300 4.49 -22.30 -9.63
N SER A 301 3.69 -22.20 -8.56
CA SER A 301 2.29 -22.66 -8.57
C SER A 301 1.30 -21.59 -9.05
N GLY A 302 1.66 -20.30 -8.95
CA GLY A 302 0.75 -19.18 -9.15
C GLY A 302 -0.24 -18.96 -8.00
N GLU A 303 -0.11 -19.71 -6.90
CA GLU A 303 -0.97 -19.60 -5.73
C GLU A 303 -0.62 -18.36 -4.90
N MET A 304 -1.63 -17.71 -4.33
CA MET A 304 -1.45 -16.58 -3.43
C MET A 304 -1.66 -17.01 -1.97
N PHE A 305 -0.71 -16.61 -1.13
CA PHE A 305 -0.70 -16.86 0.29
C PHE A 305 -0.87 -15.56 1.07
N ALA A 306 -1.85 -15.51 1.96
CA ALA A 306 -2.14 -14.34 2.78
C ALA A 306 -2.38 -14.72 4.24
N LEU A 307 -2.20 -13.75 5.13
CA LEU A 307 -2.56 -13.85 6.54
C LEU A 307 -3.66 -12.83 6.85
N SER A 308 -4.41 -13.07 7.91
CA SER A 308 -5.31 -12.09 8.53
C SER A 308 -5.12 -12.19 10.03
N TYR A 309 -5.09 -11.05 10.70
CA TYR A 309 -5.15 -11.00 12.14
C TYR A 309 -6.41 -10.29 12.60
N ASP A 310 -6.95 -10.73 13.73
CA ASP A 310 -8.10 -10.13 14.40
C ASP A 310 -7.65 -9.76 15.81
N VAL A 311 -7.76 -8.48 16.17
CA VAL A 311 -7.28 -7.97 17.47
C VAL A 311 -8.32 -8.15 18.59
N ILE A 312 -9.55 -8.55 18.26
CA ILE A 312 -10.68 -8.61 19.20
C ILE A 312 -11.08 -10.07 19.43
N GLN A 313 -11.34 -10.83 18.36
CA GLN A 313 -11.95 -12.15 18.43
C GLN A 313 -11.00 -13.27 18.01
N LYS A 314 -11.11 -14.42 18.69
CA LYS A 314 -10.41 -15.64 18.26
C LYS A 314 -11.07 -16.24 17.01
N PRO A 315 -10.30 -16.86 16.09
CA PRO A 315 -8.84 -16.95 16.09
C PRO A 315 -8.19 -15.63 15.68
N TYR A 316 -7.19 -15.20 16.46
CA TYR A 316 -6.47 -13.93 16.24
C TYR A 316 -5.57 -13.95 15.00
N LEU A 317 -5.26 -15.12 14.45
CA LEU A 317 -4.47 -15.27 13.23
C LEU A 317 -5.07 -16.37 12.34
N LYS A 318 -5.31 -16.02 11.09
CA LYS A 318 -5.84 -16.89 10.02
C LYS A 318 -4.87 -16.86 8.85
N TYR A 319 -4.80 -17.97 8.14
CA TYR A 319 -4.06 -18.10 6.90
C TYR A 319 -5.00 -18.47 5.76
N PHE A 320 -4.80 -17.79 4.63
CA PHE A 320 -5.54 -17.99 3.39
C PHE A 320 -4.57 -18.42 2.30
N LYS A 321 -5.09 -19.31 1.47
CA LYS A 321 -4.46 -19.74 0.24
C LYS A 321 -5.49 -19.56 -0.86
N PHE A 322 -5.10 -18.97 -1.98
CA PHE A 322 -5.94 -18.82 -3.16
C PHE A 322 -5.25 -19.50 -4.35
N SER A 323 -6.01 -20.26 -5.14
CA SER A 323 -5.56 -20.86 -6.40
C SER A 323 -5.28 -19.78 -7.44
N PRO A 324 -4.54 -20.06 -8.52
CA PRO A 324 -4.32 -19.09 -9.61
C PRO A 324 -5.61 -18.50 -10.19
N GLU A 325 -6.71 -19.25 -10.15
CA GLU A 325 -8.05 -18.85 -10.61
C GLU A 325 -8.88 -18.09 -9.57
N GLY A 326 -8.30 -17.76 -8.40
CA GLY A 326 -8.95 -16.99 -7.34
C GLY A 326 -9.82 -17.79 -6.38
N LYS A 327 -9.79 -19.13 -6.42
CA LYS A 327 -10.54 -19.96 -5.47
C LYS A 327 -9.79 -20.15 -4.17
N SER A 328 -10.43 -19.92 -3.04
CA SER A 328 -9.84 -20.10 -1.73
C SER A 328 -9.73 -21.57 -1.37
N HIS A 329 -8.52 -22.00 -1.06
CA HIS A 329 -8.23 -23.30 -0.47
C HIS A 329 -8.14 -23.14 1.05
N ARG A 330 -9.13 -23.71 1.75
CA ARG A 330 -9.16 -24.01 3.21
C ARG A 330 -8.43 -23.00 4.12
N THR A 331 -9.17 -22.14 4.80
CA THR A 331 -8.62 -21.27 5.86
C THR A 331 -8.06 -22.10 7.01
N LEU A 332 -6.76 -22.02 7.26
CA LEU A 332 -6.13 -22.59 8.45
C LEU A 332 -6.18 -21.56 9.58
N LYS A 333 -6.59 -22.01 10.77
CA LYS A 333 -6.68 -21.18 11.97
C LYS A 333 -5.51 -21.54 12.88
N PHE A 334 -4.66 -20.56 13.18
CA PHE A 334 -3.59 -20.77 14.15
C PHE A 334 -4.09 -20.38 15.54
N PRO A 335 -4.11 -21.30 16.52
CA PRO A 335 -4.24 -20.90 17.90
C PRO A 335 -2.92 -20.23 18.31
N CYS A 336 -2.85 -18.90 18.30
CA CYS A 336 -1.73 -18.23 18.96
C CYS A 336 -1.73 -18.65 20.43
N PHE A 337 -0.64 -19.28 20.86
CA PHE A 337 -0.41 -19.73 22.22
C PHE A 337 -0.66 -18.58 23.19
N SER A 338 -1.49 -18.83 24.21
CA SER A 338 -1.55 -18.02 25.42
C SER A 338 -0.16 -18.10 26.07
N GLN A 339 0.68 -17.08 25.92
CA GLN A 339 1.72 -16.84 26.92
C GLN A 339 0.97 -16.42 28.18
N ARG A 340 0.86 -17.35 29.13
CA ARG A 340 0.52 -17.04 30.52
C ARG A 340 1.72 -16.41 31.20
#